data_AF-A0A7K9LW48-F1
#
_entry.id   AF-A0A7K9LW48-F1
#
_cell.length_a   1.000
_cell.length_b   1.000
_cell.length_c   1.000
_cell.angle_alpha   90.00
_cell.angle_beta   90.00
_cell.angle_gamma   90.00
#
_symmetry.space_group_name_H-M   'P 1'
#
loop_
_entity.id
_entity.type
_entity.pdbx_description
1 polymer ?
#
loop_
_entity_poly.entity_id
_entity_poly.type
_entity_poly.pdbx_seq_one_letter_code
_entity_poly.pdbx_strand_id
1 'polypeptide(L)'
;EGTFKYILVRLQRPGGGEQRDIVRGTKAAEFHNHIFEKVNPEMEKLGYECKCLGGGKIDHNSKDKKIRVFGLSTGYGKADHSVTAEILKKAYTDYEITWSDDKK
;
A
#
# COMPACT_ATOMS: atom_id res chain seq x y z
N GLU A 1 3.39 13.12 -5.96
CA GLU A 1 2.46 13.86 -6.83
C GLU A 1 1.60 12.96 -7.69
N GLY A 2 0.30 13.20 -7.79
CA GLY A 2 -0.65 12.51 -8.67
C GLY A 2 -1.17 11.17 -8.15
N THR A 3 -2.04 10.54 -8.95
CA THR A 3 -2.70 9.28 -8.62
C THR A 3 -1.95 8.06 -9.14
N PHE A 4 -1.74 7.06 -8.30
CA PHE A 4 -1.07 5.81 -8.65
C PHE A 4 -1.59 4.61 -7.86
N LYS A 5 -1.26 3.40 -8.31
CA LYS A 5 -1.69 2.15 -7.67
C LYS A 5 -0.83 1.86 -6.44
N TYR A 6 -1.44 1.25 -5.43
CA TYR A 6 -0.75 0.75 -4.24
C TYR A 6 -1.27 -0.61 -3.81
N ILE A 7 -0.43 -1.36 -3.12
CA ILE A 7 -0.77 -2.61 -2.43
C ILE A 7 -0.49 -2.49 -0.93
N LEU A 8 -1.33 -3.16 -0.14
CA LEU A 8 -1.09 -3.41 1.27
C LEU A 8 -0.53 -4.82 1.39
N VAL A 9 0.64 -4.96 2.00
CA VAL A 9 1.35 -6.24 2.10
C VAL A 9 1.67 -6.51 3.55
N ARG A 10 1.34 -7.71 4.01
CA ARG A 10 1.80 -8.24 5.30
C ARG A 10 3.11 -8.95 5.13
N LEU A 11 4.11 -8.51 5.86
CA LEU A 11 5.38 -9.19 6.05
C LEU A 11 5.29 -10.05 7.31
N GLN A 12 5.73 -11.29 7.20
CA GLN A 12 5.78 -12.23 8.30
C GLN A 12 7.09 -13.01 8.25
N ARG A 13 7.66 -13.35 9.40
CA ARG A 13 8.79 -14.31 9.41
C ARG A 13 8.28 -15.75 9.35
N PRO A 14 8.98 -16.64 8.63
CA PRO A 14 8.72 -18.07 8.69
C PRO A 14 8.67 -18.55 10.14
N GLY A 15 7.64 -19.31 10.51
CA GLY A 15 7.45 -19.79 11.88
C GLY A 15 6.48 -18.97 12.76
N GLY A 16 5.74 -18.01 12.19
CA GLY A 16 4.55 -17.45 12.85
C GLY A 16 4.82 -16.36 13.90
N GLY A 17 6.02 -15.77 13.87
CA GLY A 17 6.41 -14.70 14.80
C GLY A 17 5.82 -13.33 14.42
N GLU A 18 6.66 -12.30 14.49
CA GLU A 18 6.28 -10.92 14.24
C GLU A 18 5.72 -10.71 12.83
N GLN A 19 4.59 -10.00 12.74
CA GLN A 19 3.96 -9.57 11.50
C GLN A 19 3.97 -8.05 11.43
N ARG A 20 4.22 -7.50 10.23
CA ARG A 20 4.14 -6.07 9.97
C ARG A 20 3.47 -5.79 8.64
N ASP A 21 2.56 -4.83 8.64
CA ASP A 21 1.89 -4.39 7.43
C ASP A 21 2.66 -3.20 6.83
N ILE A 22 2.91 -3.27 5.52
CA ILE A 22 3.59 -2.24 4.74
C ILE A 22 2.72 -1.77 3.59
N VAL A 23 2.85 -0.50 3.25
CA VAL A 23 2.22 0.10 2.07
C VAL A 23 3.28 0.33 1.01
N ARG A 24 3.00 -0.08 -0.23
CA ARG A 24 3.87 0.15 -1.39
C ARG A 24 3.04 0.61 -2.58
N GLY A 25 3.46 1.72 -3.19
CA GLY A 25 2.79 2.31 -4.36
C GLY A 25 3.78 3.03 -5.26
N THR A 26 3.54 3.00 -6.57
CA THR A 26 4.39 3.69 -7.55
C THR A 26 3.62 4.04 -8.81
N LYS A 27 3.98 5.16 -9.43
CA LYS A 27 3.45 5.57 -10.75
C LYS A 27 3.86 4.65 -11.89
N ALA A 28 5.02 4.02 -11.77
CA ALA A 28 5.57 3.19 -12.83
C ALA A 28 4.82 1.86 -12.99
N ALA A 29 3.97 1.49 -12.03
CA ALA A 29 3.24 0.25 -12.05
C ALA A 29 1.89 0.42 -12.77
N GLU A 30 1.78 -0.20 -13.94
CA GLU A 30 0.51 -0.30 -14.66
C GLU A 30 -0.51 -1.16 -13.91
N PHE A 31 -0.05 -2.18 -13.17
CA PHE A 31 -0.90 -3.09 -12.41
C PHE A 31 -0.36 -3.31 -10.98
N HIS A 32 -1.23 -3.75 -10.08
CA HIS A 32 -0.86 -4.02 -8.68
C HIS A 32 0.15 -5.16 -8.53
N ASN A 33 0.08 -6.18 -9.39
CA ASN A 33 1.03 -7.30 -9.38
C ASN A 33 2.45 -6.84 -9.69
N HIS A 34 2.65 -5.84 -10.56
CA HIS A 34 3.98 -5.30 -10.84
C HIS A 34 4.63 -4.68 -9.60
N ILE A 35 3.82 -4.18 -8.65
CA ILE A 35 4.33 -3.69 -7.37
C ILE A 35 4.73 -4.88 -6.50
N PHE A 36 3.88 -5.90 -6.42
CA PHE A 36 4.14 -7.09 -5.61
C PHE A 36 5.35 -7.89 -6.11
N GLU A 37 5.52 -8.05 -7.43
CA GLU A 37 6.65 -8.71 -8.08
C GLU A 37 8.00 -8.05 -7.77
N LYS A 38 7.99 -6.75 -7.43
CA LYS A 38 9.19 -6.04 -6.95
C LYS A 38 9.40 -6.20 -5.45
N VAL A 39 8.33 -6.08 -4.68
CA VAL A 39 8.38 -6.09 -3.21
C VAL A 39 8.68 -7.49 -2.68
N ASN A 40 8.05 -8.53 -3.21
CA ASN A 40 8.19 -9.91 -2.74
C ASN A 40 9.66 -10.39 -2.73
N PRO A 41 10.41 -10.35 -3.84
CA PRO A 41 11.80 -10.82 -3.83
C PRO A 41 12.74 -9.97 -2.97
N GLU A 42 12.47 -8.67 -2.80
CA GLU A 42 13.24 -7.83 -1.89
C GLU A 42 13.05 -8.23 -0.43
N MET A 43 11.82 -8.56 -0.04
CA MET A 43 11.48 -8.95 1.32
C MET A 43 11.86 -10.42 1.62
N GLU A 44 11.74 -11.32 0.65
CA GLU A 44 12.20 -12.71 0.76
C GLU A 44 13.72 -12.79 0.99
N LYS A 45 14.51 -11.94 0.30
CA LYS A 45 15.96 -11.81 0.56
C LYS A 45 16.29 -11.37 1.99
N LEU A 46 15.37 -10.67 2.64
CA LEU A 46 15.48 -10.25 4.04
C LEU A 46 14.90 -11.30 5.02
N GLY A 47 14.42 -12.43 4.51
CA GLY A 47 13.86 -13.53 5.30
C GLY A 47 12.39 -13.33 5.71
N TYR A 48 11.63 -12.51 4.98
CA TYR A 48 10.19 -12.32 5.19
C TYR A 48 9.37 -13.00 4.09
N GLU A 49 8.27 -13.62 4.51
CA GLU A 49 7.17 -14.04 3.64
C GLU A 49 6.22 -12.86 3.44
N CYS A 50 5.85 -12.58 2.19
CA CYS A 50 4.91 -11.52 1.86
C CYS A 50 3.54 -12.07 1.53
N LYS A 51 2.50 -11.49 2.12
CA LYS A 51 1.11 -11.72 1.75
C LYS A 51 0.45 -10.42 1.30
N CYS A 52 0.02 -10.36 0.04
CA CYS A 52 -0.78 -9.23 -0.42
C CYS A 52 -2.17 -9.28 0.25
N LEU A 53 -2.52 -8.24 1.00
CA LEU A 53 -3.80 -8.09 1.69
C LEU A 53 -4.84 -7.35 0.84
N GLY A 54 -4.47 -6.93 -0.37
CA GLY A 54 -5.29 -6.18 -1.30
C GLY A 54 -4.57 -4.95 -1.85
N GLY A 55 -5.30 -4.12 -2.58
CA GLY A 55 -4.77 -2.84 -3.03
C GLY A 55 -5.84 -1.80 -3.34
N GLY A 56 -5.38 -0.71 -3.92
CA GLY A 56 -6.21 0.41 -4.34
C GLY A 56 -5.39 1.46 -5.08
N LYS A 57 -5.78 2.71 -4.94
CA LYS A 57 -5.12 3.90 -5.46
C LYS A 57 -4.79 4.86 -4.33
N ILE A 58 -3.68 5.55 -4.50
CA ILE A 58 -3.27 6.69 -3.70
C ILE A 58 -3.25 7.89 -4.64
N ASP A 59 -3.94 8.96 -4.25
CA ASP A 59 -3.75 10.28 -4.83
C ASP A 59 -2.92 11.13 -3.87
N HIS A 60 -1.75 11.59 -4.33
CA HIS A 60 -0.82 12.36 -3.53
C HIS A 60 -0.67 13.76 -4.11
N ASN A 61 -1.16 14.76 -3.39
CA ASN A 61 -0.95 16.17 -3.68
C ASN A 61 0.05 16.75 -2.66
N SER A 62 1.29 16.96 -3.07
CA SER A 62 2.34 17.50 -2.19
C SER A 62 2.20 19.00 -1.95
N LYS A 63 1.51 19.74 -2.83
CA LYS A 63 1.30 21.19 -2.68
C LYS A 63 0.38 21.48 -1.50
N ASP A 64 -0.74 20.76 -1.42
CA ASP A 64 -1.72 20.92 -0.34
C ASP A 64 -1.45 19.98 0.85
N LYS A 65 -0.37 19.19 0.78
CA LYS A 65 -0.02 18.13 1.73
C LYS A 65 -1.19 17.19 1.99
N LYS A 66 -1.82 16.71 0.91
CA LYS A 66 -2.98 15.79 0.98
C LYS A 66 -2.65 14.45 0.37
N ILE A 67 -3.05 13.39 1.07
CA ILE A 67 -3.02 12.02 0.54
C ILE A 67 -4.41 11.41 0.68
N ARG A 68 -4.98 10.93 -0.43
CA ARG A 68 -6.26 10.22 -0.45
C ARG A 68 -6.05 8.77 -0.86
N VAL A 69 -6.52 7.84 -0.04
CA VAL A 69 -6.48 6.38 -0.30
C VAL A 69 -7.88 5.89 -0.69
N PHE A 70 -8.02 5.21 -1.83
CA PHE A 70 -9.34 4.80 -2.34
C PHE A 70 -9.25 3.66 -3.36
N GLY A 71 -10.40 3.20 -3.87
CA GLY A 71 -10.47 2.25 -4.98
C GLY A 71 -10.18 0.81 -4.59
N LEU A 72 -9.80 -0.03 -5.57
CA LEU A 72 -9.49 -1.44 -5.31
C LEU A 72 -8.48 -1.98 -6.31
N SER A 73 -7.85 -3.10 -5.98
CA SER A 73 -7.08 -3.88 -6.94
C SER A 73 -7.97 -4.86 -7.69
N THR A 74 -7.86 -4.88 -9.01
CA THR A 74 -8.56 -5.88 -9.84
C THR A 74 -8.09 -7.31 -9.54
N GLY A 75 -6.79 -7.49 -9.24
CA GLY A 75 -6.20 -8.81 -8.99
C GLY A 75 -6.22 -9.24 -7.53
N TYR A 76 -6.09 -8.30 -6.59
CA TYR A 76 -5.98 -8.61 -5.16
C TYR A 76 -7.19 -8.18 -4.33
N GLY A 77 -8.20 -7.55 -4.94
CA GLY A 77 -9.34 -6.99 -4.22
C GLY A 77 -9.01 -5.69 -3.48
N LYS A 78 -9.95 -5.26 -2.65
CA LYS A 78 -9.85 -4.03 -1.86
C LYS A 78 -8.99 -4.27 -0.62
N ALA A 79 -7.94 -3.47 -0.43
CA ALA A 79 -7.20 -3.44 0.83
C ALA A 79 -8.02 -2.78 1.95
N ASP A 80 -7.63 -3.00 3.20
CA ASP A 80 -8.09 -2.14 4.29
C ASP A 80 -7.43 -0.74 4.16
N HIS A 81 -8.21 0.22 3.66
CA HIS A 81 -7.74 1.58 3.43
C HIS A 81 -7.52 2.35 4.73
N SER A 82 -8.22 1.98 5.80
CA SER A 82 -8.00 2.56 7.13
C SER A 82 -6.62 2.20 7.63
N VAL A 83 -6.24 0.92 7.58
CA VAL A 83 -4.88 0.46 7.92
C VAL A 83 -3.82 1.16 7.07
N THR A 84 -4.08 1.28 5.77
CA THR A 84 -3.19 1.98 4.84
C THR A 84 -3.00 3.44 5.25
N ALA A 85 -4.08 4.16 5.57
CA ALA A 85 -4.04 5.54 6.00
C ALA A 85 -3.27 5.70 7.33
N GLU A 86 -3.48 4.82 8.30
CA GLU A 86 -2.75 4.85 9.58
C GLU A 86 -1.25 4.63 9.41
N ILE A 87 -0.83 3.75 8.50
CA ILE A 87 0.59 3.58 8.15
C ILE A 87 1.14 4.86 7.51
N LEU A 88 0.39 5.47 6.58
CA LEU A 88 0.82 6.69 5.92
C LEU A 88 0.89 7.88 6.89
N LYS A 89 -0.02 7.98 7.88
CA LYS A 89 -0.03 9.07 8.87
C LYS A 89 1.23 9.08 9.73
N LYS A 90 1.79 7.89 10.01
CA LYS A 90 3.06 7.75 10.73
C LYS A 90 4.26 8.22 9.90
N ALA A 91 4.19 8.10 8.57
CA ALA A 91 5.28 8.48 7.66
C ALA A 91 5.18 9.94 7.18
N TYR A 92 3.97 10.47 7.03
CA TYR A 92 3.66 11.81 6.56
C TYR A 92 2.90 12.57 7.63
N THR A 93 3.57 12.89 8.74
CA THR A 93 2.95 13.45 9.95
C THR A 93 2.38 14.86 9.74
N ASP A 94 2.84 15.56 8.70
CA ASP A 94 2.40 16.91 8.33
C ASP A 94 1.38 16.93 7.18
N TYR A 95 0.86 15.76 6.79
CA TYR A 95 -0.14 15.62 5.72
C TYR A 95 -1.53 15.35 6.28
N GLU A 96 -2.55 15.88 5.59
CA GLU A 96 -3.93 15.43 5.75
C GLU A 96 -4.11 14.14 4.96
N ILE A 97 -4.35 13.03 5.67
CA ILE A 97 -4.52 11.71 5.07
C ILE A 97 -5.95 11.24 5.26
N THR A 98 -6.62 11.01 4.15
CA THR A 98 -8.01 10.56 4.09
C THR A 98 -8.10 9.22 3.36
N TRP A 99 -9.15 8.47 3.66
CA TRP A 99 -9.47 7.27 2.92
C TRP A 99 -10.97 7.16 2.67
N SER A 100 -11.36 6.49 1.58
CA SER A 100 -12.75 6.11 1.34
C SER A 100 -12.83 4.80 0.59
N ASP A 101 -13.93 4.08 0.78
CA ASP A 101 -14.22 2.83 0.07
C ASP A 101 -14.75 3.04 -1.36
N ASP A 102 -14.77 4.29 -1.81
CA ASP A 102 -15.26 4.65 -3.12
C ASP A 102 -14.31 4.17 -4.22
N LYS A 103 -14.89 3.84 -5.36
CA LYS A 103 -14.14 3.42 -6.55
C LYS A 103 -13.68 4.60 -7.42
N LYS A 104 -14.12 5.83 -7.10
CA LYS A 104 -13.87 7.07 -7.87
C LYS A 104 -13.42 8.22 -6.98
#